data_AF-V4TG63-F1
#
_entry.id   AF-V4TG63-F1
#
_cell.length_a   1.000
_cell.length_b   1.000
_cell.length_c   1.000
_cell.angle_alpha   90.00
_cell.angle_beta   90.00
_cell.angle_gamma   90.00
#
_symmetry.space_group_name_H-M   'P 1'
#
loop_
_entity.id
_entity.type
_entity.pdbx_description
1 polymer ?
#
loop_
_entity_poly.entity_id
_entity_poly.type
_entity_poly.pdbx_seq_one_letter_code
_entity_poly.pdbx_strand_id
1 'polypeptide(L)'
;MAAAALSLNNSTSTNSPTLNSHKPISKFTSLTKPTNVSFNFLTNTPPRLQHFRPRSSVSESSLSVPKEAEAEIEADDVEDDPTQELSYLDEETDPESITEWELDFCSRPIIDIRGKKIWELVVCDGSLSLQYTKYFPNNVINSITLKEAIVAICDDLGVPIPEKIRFFRSQMQTIITKACKELDIKPIPSKRCLSLLLWLEERYETVYTRHTGFQKGSKPLLALDNPFPMELPDNLFGDKWAFVQLPFSSVQEEVSSLESKFVFGASLDLDLLGIEVDDKTLIPGLAVASSRAKPLAAWMNGLEVCSIETDTARGSLILSVGISTRYIYANYKKNPVTTSEAEAWEAAKKACGGLHFLAIQEELDSEDCVGFWLLLDLPPPPV
;
A
#
# COMPACT_ATOMS: atom_id res chain seq x y z
N MET A 1 -4.77 -29.11 -8.17
CA MET A 1 -3.68 -30.11 -8.13
C MET A 1 -2.72 -29.82 -9.28
N ALA A 2 -1.77 -28.95 -9.00
CA ALA A 2 -0.40 -28.87 -9.50
C ALA A 2 0.25 -27.86 -8.55
N ALA A 3 1.04 -28.33 -7.60
CA ALA A 3 1.69 -27.49 -6.59
C ALA A 3 2.89 -26.80 -7.24
N ALA A 4 3.00 -25.49 -7.07
CA ALA A 4 4.14 -24.71 -7.52
C ALA A 4 5.29 -24.88 -6.53
N ALA A 5 6.22 -25.79 -6.84
CA ALA A 5 7.42 -25.98 -6.04
C ALA A 5 8.30 -24.72 -6.08
N LEU A 6 8.73 -24.28 -4.89
CA LEU A 6 9.70 -23.19 -4.70
C LEU A 6 11.00 -23.51 -5.46
N SER A 7 11.31 -22.75 -6.51
CA SER A 7 12.61 -22.83 -7.18
C SER A 7 13.67 -22.11 -6.35
N LEU A 8 14.24 -22.81 -5.38
CA LEU A 8 15.39 -22.35 -4.60
C LEU A 8 16.64 -22.33 -5.50
N ASN A 9 17.15 -21.12 -5.80
CA ASN A 9 18.55 -20.98 -6.23
C ASN A 9 19.46 -21.33 -5.05
N ASN A 10 20.47 -22.16 -5.30
CA ASN A 10 21.42 -22.68 -4.30
C ASN A 10 21.92 -21.59 -3.34
N SER A 11 21.41 -21.58 -2.10
CA SER A 11 21.87 -20.72 -1.02
C SER A 11 22.55 -21.56 0.08
N THR A 12 23.68 -21.07 0.57
CA THR A 12 24.46 -21.66 1.66
C THR A 12 23.66 -21.65 2.97
N SER A 13 23.23 -22.84 3.39
CA SER A 13 22.54 -23.10 4.66
C SER A 13 23.42 -22.81 5.88
N THR A 14 22.86 -22.09 6.87
CA THR A 14 23.38 -21.98 8.24
C THR A 14 22.41 -22.70 9.20
N ASN A 15 22.90 -23.71 9.94
CA ASN A 15 22.08 -24.67 10.70
C ASN A 15 22.12 -24.47 12.23
N SER A 16 21.02 -24.84 12.91
CA SER A 16 20.96 -25.30 14.31
C SER A 16 19.83 -26.36 14.47
N PRO A 17 19.83 -27.24 15.50
CA PRO A 17 19.35 -28.63 15.39
C PRO A 17 17.88 -28.91 15.85
N THR A 18 17.29 -29.98 15.29
CA THR A 18 15.87 -30.40 15.34
C THR A 18 15.57 -31.62 16.24
N LEU A 19 14.28 -31.80 16.62
CA LEU A 19 13.71 -33.09 17.06
C LEU A 19 12.21 -33.25 16.66
N ASN A 20 11.96 -34.25 15.80
CA ASN A 20 10.76 -35.08 15.48
C ASN A 20 9.50 -34.99 16.39
N SER A 21 8.25 -35.28 16.02
CA SER A 21 7.51 -35.76 14.82
C SER A 21 6.07 -36.08 15.31
N HIS A 22 5.02 -35.87 14.48
CA HIS A 22 3.91 -36.80 14.18
C HIS A 22 2.57 -36.11 13.79
N LYS A 23 1.99 -36.59 12.67
CA LYS A 23 0.80 -36.19 11.88
C LYS A 23 -0.28 -37.33 12.00
N PRO A 24 -1.44 -37.31 11.27
CA PRO A 24 -2.53 -36.32 11.13
C PRO A 24 -3.93 -37.05 11.05
N ILE A 25 -4.91 -36.49 10.27
CA ILE A 25 -6.14 -37.09 9.63
C ILE A 25 -7.45 -36.50 10.24
N SER A 26 -8.50 -36.01 9.53
CA SER A 26 -8.81 -35.80 8.09
C SER A 26 -10.18 -35.09 7.87
N LYS A 27 -10.28 -34.35 6.75
CA LYS A 27 -11.32 -34.30 5.66
C LYS A 27 -12.81 -33.96 5.90
N PHE A 28 -13.34 -33.19 4.92
CA PHE A 28 -14.63 -33.22 4.16
C PHE A 28 -15.25 -31.78 4.05
N THR A 29 -15.17 -31.05 2.92
CA THR A 29 -16.02 -31.01 1.67
C THR A 29 -17.52 -30.78 1.95
N SER A 30 -18.33 -29.93 1.26
CA SER A 30 -18.23 -29.22 -0.02
C SER A 30 -19.45 -28.29 -0.25
N LEU A 31 -19.28 -27.27 -1.12
CA LEU A 31 -20.18 -26.74 -2.17
C LEU A 31 -21.66 -26.39 -1.88
N THR A 32 -22.05 -25.16 -2.30
CA THR A 32 -23.14 -24.93 -3.28
C THR A 32 -22.95 -23.59 -4.04
N LYS A 33 -23.41 -23.57 -5.30
CA LYS A 33 -23.19 -22.59 -6.38
C LYS A 33 -24.30 -21.50 -6.49
N PRO A 34 -24.09 -20.45 -7.32
CA PRO A 34 -24.79 -19.16 -7.25
C PRO A 34 -25.93 -19.00 -8.27
N THR A 35 -26.70 -17.91 -8.15
CA THR A 35 -27.73 -17.52 -9.13
C THR A 35 -27.47 -16.10 -9.63
N ASN A 36 -27.38 -15.97 -10.96
CA ASN A 36 -27.24 -14.74 -11.75
C ASN A 36 -28.52 -13.88 -11.71
N VAL A 37 -28.37 -12.56 -11.62
CA VAL A 37 -29.32 -11.59 -12.19
C VAL A 37 -28.53 -10.40 -12.73
N SER A 38 -28.81 -10.03 -13.99
CA SER A 38 -28.23 -8.90 -14.71
C SER A 38 -29.14 -7.68 -14.64
N PHE A 39 -28.60 -6.49 -14.44
CA PHE A 39 -29.23 -5.21 -14.81
C PHE A 39 -28.16 -4.21 -15.26
N ASN A 40 -28.40 -3.60 -16.43
CA ASN A 40 -27.66 -2.47 -16.96
C ASN A 40 -28.31 -1.17 -16.46
N PHE A 41 -27.55 -0.18 -15.98
CA PHE A 41 -27.82 1.25 -16.24
C PHE A 41 -26.54 2.07 -16.06
N LEU A 42 -26.41 3.11 -16.90
CA LEU A 42 -25.37 4.13 -16.90
C LEU A 42 -25.57 5.12 -15.74
N THR A 43 -24.50 5.51 -15.04
CA THR A 43 -24.28 6.89 -14.56
C THR A 43 -22.82 7.14 -14.17
N ASN A 44 -22.34 8.31 -14.59
CA ASN A 44 -21.11 9.06 -14.29
C ASN A 44 -20.07 8.43 -13.33
N THR A 45 -19.00 7.89 -13.91
CA THR A 45 -17.77 7.49 -13.21
C THR A 45 -16.86 8.71 -12.97
N PRO A 46 -16.49 9.04 -11.73
CA PRO A 46 -15.32 9.86 -11.45
C PRO A 46 -14.05 9.07 -11.75
N PRO A 47 -12.87 9.73 -11.84
CA PRO A 47 -11.67 9.04 -12.28
C PRO A 47 -11.32 7.92 -11.30
N ARG A 48 -11.45 6.67 -11.76
CA ARG A 48 -10.58 5.59 -11.29
C ARG A 48 -9.15 6.05 -11.54
N LEU A 49 -8.24 5.78 -10.59
CA LEU A 49 -6.81 6.12 -10.69
C LEU A 49 -6.35 5.97 -12.14
N GLN A 50 -6.02 7.10 -12.79
CA GLN A 50 -5.64 7.06 -14.19
C GLN A 50 -4.39 6.20 -14.33
N HIS A 51 -4.48 5.18 -15.19
CA HIS A 51 -3.51 4.09 -15.38
C HIS A 51 -2.05 4.45 -15.04
N PHE A 52 -1.53 3.82 -14.00
CA PHE A 52 -0.12 3.92 -13.63
C PHE A 52 0.73 3.16 -14.67
N ARG A 53 1.34 3.88 -15.63
CA ARG A 53 2.39 3.31 -16.48
C ARG A 53 3.78 3.71 -15.96
N PRO A 54 4.65 2.76 -15.60
CA PRO A 54 6.06 3.06 -15.38
C PRO A 54 6.69 3.58 -16.68
N ARG A 55 7.21 4.81 -16.68
CA ARG A 55 7.95 5.37 -17.81
C ARG A 55 9.29 4.63 -17.98
N SER A 56 9.36 3.66 -18.88
CA SER A 56 10.63 3.24 -19.49
C SER A 56 10.94 4.16 -20.68
N SER A 57 11.86 5.12 -20.50
CA SER A 57 12.31 5.98 -21.60
C SER A 57 13.25 5.20 -22.53
N VAL A 58 12.82 4.96 -23.77
CA VAL A 58 13.76 4.69 -24.87
C VAL A 58 13.35 5.60 -26.03
N SER A 59 14.23 6.55 -26.32
CA SER A 59 14.13 7.47 -27.44
C SER A 59 14.39 6.74 -28.74
N GLU A 60 13.51 6.87 -29.72
CA GLU A 60 13.88 6.77 -31.13
C GLU A 60 12.98 7.63 -32.01
N SER A 61 13.60 8.20 -33.04
CA SER A 61 13.20 9.40 -33.76
C SER A 61 12.39 9.14 -35.04
N SER A 62 11.45 10.06 -35.31
CA SER A 62 11.04 10.60 -36.63
C SER A 62 10.47 9.66 -37.71
N LEU A 63 9.25 9.96 -38.19
CA LEU A 63 8.95 10.48 -39.54
C LEU A 63 7.42 10.60 -39.75
N SER A 64 7.02 11.42 -40.72
CA SER A 64 5.77 12.19 -40.79
C SER A 64 4.87 11.90 -42.02
N VAL A 65 3.58 12.31 -41.92
CA VAL A 65 2.58 12.70 -43.00
C VAL A 65 1.62 11.58 -43.51
N PRO A 66 0.32 11.83 -43.87
CA PRO A 66 -0.76 12.63 -43.24
C PRO A 66 -2.21 12.01 -43.24
N LYS A 67 -3.06 12.49 -42.32
CA LYS A 67 -4.47 12.94 -42.47
C LYS A 67 -5.50 12.06 -43.22
N GLU A 68 -6.33 11.34 -42.45
CA GLU A 68 -7.73 11.09 -42.78
C GLU A 68 -8.63 11.46 -41.60
N ALA A 69 -9.85 11.91 -41.93
CA ALA A 69 -10.76 12.62 -41.07
C ALA A 69 -11.33 11.73 -39.96
N GLU A 70 -11.10 12.11 -38.71
CA GLU A 70 -11.85 11.61 -37.57
C GLU A 70 -12.69 12.76 -37.02
N ALA A 71 -13.98 12.48 -36.88
CA ALA A 71 -14.98 13.40 -36.36
C ALA A 71 -14.53 13.90 -34.98
N GLU A 72 -14.52 15.22 -34.81
CA GLU A 72 -14.40 15.88 -33.51
C GLU A 72 -15.52 15.35 -32.63
N ILE A 73 -15.18 14.42 -31.73
CA ILE A 73 -15.93 14.25 -30.49
C ILE A 73 -15.56 15.50 -29.71
N GLU A 74 -16.48 16.46 -29.63
CA GLU A 74 -16.43 17.52 -28.64
C GLU A 74 -16.36 16.82 -27.27
N ALA A 75 -15.14 16.65 -26.76
CA ALA A 75 -14.94 16.43 -25.35
C ALA A 75 -15.50 17.69 -24.70
N ASP A 76 -16.54 17.49 -23.89
CA ASP A 76 -17.05 18.51 -22.99
C ASP A 76 -15.86 18.90 -22.08
N ASP A 77 -15.12 19.95 -22.47
CA ASP A 77 -14.10 20.60 -21.66
C ASP A 77 -14.83 21.28 -20.49
N VAL A 78 -15.33 20.47 -19.55
CA VAL A 78 -15.67 20.94 -18.23
C VAL A 78 -14.34 21.39 -17.64
N GLU A 79 -14.10 22.69 -17.60
CA GLU A 79 -12.95 23.27 -16.89
C GLU A 79 -13.00 22.77 -15.44
N ASP A 80 -12.22 21.73 -15.15
CA ASP A 80 -12.06 21.15 -13.82
C ASP A 80 -11.41 22.21 -12.93
N ASP A 81 -12.23 22.86 -12.09
CA ASP A 81 -11.79 23.91 -11.18
C ASP A 81 -10.86 23.29 -10.12
N PRO A 82 -9.55 23.60 -10.12
CA PRO A 82 -8.59 22.99 -9.19
C PRO A 82 -8.80 23.43 -7.73
N THR A 83 -9.72 24.39 -7.50
CA THR A 83 -10.14 24.82 -6.17
C THR A 83 -11.36 24.06 -5.65
N GLN A 84 -12.01 23.25 -6.49
CA GLN A 84 -13.18 22.49 -6.12
C GLN A 84 -12.84 21.40 -5.10
N GLU A 85 -13.62 21.39 -4.03
CA GLU A 85 -13.61 20.34 -3.02
C GLU A 85 -14.40 19.13 -3.54
N LEU A 86 -13.88 17.93 -3.29
CA LEU A 86 -14.52 16.69 -3.70
C LEU A 86 -15.33 16.10 -2.55
N SER A 87 -16.56 15.68 -2.83
CA SER A 87 -17.36 14.84 -1.95
C SER A 87 -18.01 13.77 -2.80
N TYR A 88 -17.46 12.56 -2.77
CA TYR A 88 -17.86 11.46 -3.64
C TYR A 88 -18.00 10.15 -2.85
N LEU A 89 -19.08 9.44 -3.16
CA LEU A 89 -19.35 8.08 -2.76
C LEU A 89 -19.88 7.32 -3.99
N ASP A 90 -19.30 6.17 -4.30
CA ASP A 90 -19.75 5.30 -5.38
C ASP A 90 -21.16 4.75 -5.09
N GLU A 91 -22.08 4.96 -6.03
CA GLU A 91 -23.49 4.54 -5.94
C GLU A 91 -23.66 3.02 -5.80
N GLU A 92 -22.69 2.23 -6.29
CA GLU A 92 -22.71 0.77 -6.18
C GLU A 92 -22.15 0.26 -4.84
N THR A 93 -21.49 1.13 -4.07
CA THR A 93 -20.88 0.75 -2.79
C THR A 93 -21.90 0.87 -1.65
N ASP A 94 -22.03 -0.20 -0.85
CA ASP A 94 -22.81 -0.16 0.39
C ASP A 94 -22.10 0.76 1.41
N PRO A 95 -22.70 1.88 1.84
CA PRO A 95 -22.08 2.80 2.80
C PRO A 95 -21.64 2.11 4.10
N GLU A 96 -22.40 1.11 4.55
CA GLU A 96 -22.12 0.36 5.78
C GLU A 96 -20.88 -0.55 5.66
N SER A 97 -20.45 -0.85 4.43
CA SER A 97 -19.24 -1.65 4.18
C SER A 97 -17.94 -0.86 4.39
N ILE A 98 -18.01 0.48 4.38
CA ILE A 98 -16.85 1.37 4.49
C ILE A 98 -16.49 1.59 5.96
N THR A 99 -15.78 0.61 6.53
CA THR A 99 -15.39 0.60 7.95
C THR A 99 -14.00 1.18 8.22
N GLU A 100 -13.20 1.40 7.18
CA GLU A 100 -11.82 1.88 7.28
C GLU A 100 -11.57 3.04 6.33
N TRP A 101 -11.02 4.14 6.84
CA TRP A 101 -10.56 5.24 6.00
C TRP A 101 -9.05 5.42 6.07
N GLU A 102 -8.49 5.98 5.01
CA GLU A 102 -7.16 6.55 4.94
C GLU A 102 -7.28 8.08 4.94
N LEU A 103 -6.46 8.75 5.76
CA LEU A 103 -6.58 10.20 5.98
C LEU A 103 -5.22 10.90 5.92
N ASP A 104 -5.14 11.98 5.14
CA ASP A 104 -4.08 12.99 5.18
C ASP A 104 -4.66 14.36 5.52
N PHE A 105 -4.04 15.05 6.47
CA PHE A 105 -4.42 16.42 6.83
C PHE A 105 -3.15 17.26 6.87
N CYS A 106 -2.79 17.88 5.74
CA CYS A 106 -1.48 18.51 5.56
C CYS A 106 -1.58 19.76 4.68
N SER A 107 -0.57 20.63 4.77
CA SER A 107 -0.42 21.76 3.86
C SER A 107 -0.12 21.28 2.43
N ARG A 108 -0.75 21.90 1.44
CA ARG A 108 -0.46 21.68 0.01
C ARG A 108 0.58 22.68 -0.52
N PRO A 109 1.21 22.43 -1.67
CA PRO A 109 2.13 23.36 -2.33
C PRO A 109 1.38 24.56 -2.95
N ILE A 110 0.43 25.11 -2.20
CA ILE A 110 -0.51 26.15 -2.63
C ILE A 110 -0.50 27.25 -1.57
N ILE A 111 -0.48 28.51 -2.04
CA ILE A 111 -0.70 29.67 -1.20
C ILE A 111 -2.03 30.35 -1.50
N ASP A 112 -2.64 30.89 -0.45
CA ASP A 112 -3.81 31.76 -0.56
C ASP A 112 -3.43 33.16 -1.08
N ILE A 113 -4.45 34.00 -1.30
CA ILE A 113 -4.28 35.40 -1.71
C ILE A 113 -3.48 36.27 -0.71
N ARG A 114 -3.24 35.77 0.51
CA ARG A 114 -2.47 36.43 1.57
C ARG A 114 -1.03 35.87 1.65
N GLY A 115 -0.66 34.96 0.76
CA GLY A 115 0.65 34.30 0.75
C GLY A 115 0.84 33.29 1.87
N LYS A 116 -0.24 32.77 2.47
CA LYS A 116 -0.19 31.71 3.50
C LYS A 116 -0.47 30.35 2.88
N LYS A 117 0.18 29.31 3.39
CA LYS A 117 -0.07 27.93 2.94
C LYS A 117 -1.52 27.52 3.19
N ILE A 118 -2.12 26.89 2.21
CA ILE A 118 -3.42 26.24 2.32
C ILE A 118 -3.21 24.81 2.83
N TRP A 119 -4.06 24.39 3.77
CA TRP A 119 -4.15 23.01 4.22
C TRP A 119 -5.30 22.31 3.54
N GLU A 120 -5.21 21.00 3.43
CA GLU A 120 -6.27 20.18 2.87
C GLU A 120 -6.40 18.91 3.70
N LEU A 121 -7.65 18.55 3.98
CA LEU A 121 -8.04 17.23 4.41
C LEU A 121 -8.33 16.41 3.16
N VAL A 122 -7.70 15.24 3.03
CA VAL A 122 -7.95 14.26 1.97
C VAL A 122 -8.24 12.94 2.65
N VAL A 123 -9.41 12.37 2.35
CA VAL A 123 -9.92 11.14 2.96
C VAL A 123 -10.43 10.22 1.85
N CYS A 124 -10.03 8.96 1.89
CA CYS A 124 -10.59 7.93 1.05
C CYS A 124 -10.71 6.60 1.79
N ASP A 125 -11.41 5.64 1.22
CA ASP A 125 -11.32 4.25 1.65
C ASP A 125 -10.30 3.47 0.79
N GLY A 126 -10.18 2.17 1.04
CA GLY A 126 -9.20 1.32 0.35
C GLY A 126 -9.49 1.13 -1.14
N SER A 127 -10.75 1.19 -1.58
CA SER A 127 -11.13 1.04 -2.99
C SER A 127 -11.27 2.37 -3.74
N LEU A 128 -11.13 3.52 -3.04
CA LEU A 128 -11.49 4.84 -3.56
C LEU A 128 -12.98 4.96 -3.91
N SER A 129 -13.83 4.10 -3.34
CA SER A 129 -15.28 4.22 -3.41
C SER A 129 -15.77 5.43 -2.63
N LEU A 130 -15.08 5.78 -1.54
CA LEU A 130 -15.24 7.05 -0.83
C LEU A 130 -14.04 7.94 -1.15
N GLN A 131 -14.32 9.17 -1.58
CA GLN A 131 -13.30 10.20 -1.81
C GLN A 131 -13.81 11.55 -1.32
N TYR A 132 -13.06 12.18 -0.42
CA TYR A 132 -13.42 13.48 0.13
C TYR A 132 -12.20 14.39 0.25
N THR A 133 -12.35 15.65 -0.17
CA THR A 133 -11.35 16.69 0.06
C THR A 133 -11.97 17.96 0.60
N LYS A 134 -11.22 18.67 1.45
CA LYS A 134 -11.63 19.97 1.98
C LYS A 134 -10.45 20.86 2.31
N TYR A 135 -10.47 22.11 1.86
CA TYR A 135 -9.43 23.09 2.12
C TYR A 135 -9.65 23.83 3.45
N PHE A 136 -8.55 24.15 4.12
CA PHE A 136 -8.54 24.84 5.40
C PHE A 136 -7.46 25.93 5.43
N PRO A 137 -7.74 27.08 6.06
CA PRO A 137 -6.70 28.06 6.34
C PRO A 137 -5.78 27.57 7.48
N ASN A 138 -4.51 27.98 7.43
CA ASN A 138 -3.49 27.52 8.39
C ASN A 138 -3.81 27.78 9.88
N ASN A 139 -4.66 28.75 10.21
CA ASN A 139 -4.98 29.13 11.60
C ASN A 139 -6.05 28.25 12.26
N VAL A 140 -6.70 27.35 11.53
CA VAL A 140 -7.76 26.47 12.07
C VAL A 140 -7.33 25.01 12.19
N ILE A 141 -6.05 24.70 12.00
CA ILE A 141 -5.55 23.31 12.00
C ILE A 141 -5.39 22.82 13.45
N ASN A 142 -6.36 22.05 13.91
CA ASN A 142 -6.39 21.43 15.23
C ASN A 142 -7.35 20.23 15.26
N SER A 143 -7.40 19.53 16.39
CA SER A 143 -8.20 18.30 16.53
C SER A 143 -9.71 18.53 16.52
N ILE A 144 -10.18 19.72 16.91
CA ILE A 144 -11.61 20.06 16.94
C ILE A 144 -12.09 20.21 15.50
N THR A 145 -11.38 21.01 14.70
CA THR A 145 -11.67 21.19 13.27
C THR A 145 -11.65 19.86 12.51
N LEU A 146 -10.66 19.01 12.78
CA LEU A 146 -10.57 17.70 12.12
C LEU A 146 -11.75 16.79 12.51
N LYS A 147 -12.13 16.77 13.79
CA LYS A 147 -13.30 16.01 14.27
C LYS A 147 -14.58 16.46 13.57
N GLU A 148 -14.83 17.77 13.55
CA GLU A 148 -16.00 18.34 12.88
C GLU A 148 -16.02 18.00 11.38
N ALA A 149 -14.86 18.01 10.72
CA ALA A 149 -14.74 17.60 9.33
C ALA A 149 -15.06 16.10 9.14
N ILE A 150 -14.58 15.22 10.01
CA ILE A 150 -14.90 13.77 9.96
C ILE A 150 -16.42 13.56 10.09
N VAL A 151 -17.07 14.23 11.04
CA VAL A 151 -18.53 14.14 11.20
C VAL A 151 -19.26 14.66 9.97
N ALA A 152 -18.79 15.78 9.38
CA ALA A 152 -19.37 16.32 8.16
C ALA A 152 -19.28 15.33 6.99
N ILE A 153 -18.19 14.56 6.86
CA ILE A 153 -18.09 13.50 5.82
C ILE A 153 -19.20 12.47 5.99
N CYS A 154 -19.44 12.00 7.22
CA CYS A 154 -20.52 11.05 7.52
C CYS A 154 -21.89 11.63 7.19
N ASP A 155 -22.15 12.89 7.58
CA ASP A 155 -23.42 13.56 7.32
C ASP A 155 -23.65 13.83 5.82
N ASP A 156 -22.61 14.26 5.11
CA ASP A 156 -22.67 14.66 3.69
C ASP A 156 -22.80 13.44 2.76
N LEU A 157 -22.07 12.36 3.05
CA LEU A 157 -22.05 11.14 2.22
C LEU A 157 -22.98 10.03 2.72
N GLY A 158 -23.59 10.20 3.90
CA GLY A 158 -24.46 9.18 4.50
C GLY A 158 -23.72 7.90 4.90
N VAL A 159 -22.42 8.00 5.18
CA VAL A 159 -21.57 6.88 5.61
C VAL A 159 -21.46 6.85 7.14
N PRO A 160 -21.33 5.65 7.75
CA PRO A 160 -21.14 5.56 9.19
C PRO A 160 -19.80 6.14 9.64
N ILE A 161 -19.67 6.38 10.94
CA ILE A 161 -18.37 6.66 11.56
C ILE A 161 -17.50 5.40 11.39
N PRO A 162 -16.29 5.50 10.81
CA PRO A 162 -15.46 4.33 10.54
C PRO A 162 -14.93 3.72 11.84
N GLU A 163 -14.68 2.42 11.84
CA GLU A 163 -14.06 1.73 12.97
C GLU A 163 -12.61 2.18 13.16
N LYS A 164 -11.92 2.47 12.05
CA LYS A 164 -10.51 2.87 12.06
C LYS A 164 -10.16 3.88 10.97
N ILE A 165 -9.21 4.75 11.32
CA ILE A 165 -8.61 5.71 10.39
C ILE A 165 -7.09 5.48 10.35
N ARG A 166 -6.57 5.19 9.16
CA ARG A 166 -5.15 5.05 8.89
C ARG A 166 -4.54 6.37 8.42
N PHE A 167 -3.35 6.71 8.87
CA PHE A 167 -2.65 7.94 8.46
C PHE A 167 -1.13 7.73 8.45
N PHE A 168 -0.43 8.46 7.58
CA PHE A 168 1.01 8.25 7.31
C PHE A 168 1.93 9.43 7.68
N ARG A 169 1.39 10.56 8.17
CA ARG A 169 2.20 11.67 8.71
C ARG A 169 2.31 11.63 10.24
N SER A 170 3.47 11.27 10.75
CA SER A 170 3.73 11.18 12.19
C SER A 170 3.51 12.51 12.91
N GLN A 171 3.81 13.63 12.25
CA GLN A 171 3.64 14.96 12.84
C GLN A 171 2.16 15.31 13.09
N MET A 172 1.24 14.66 12.38
CA MET A 172 -0.21 14.81 12.59
C MET A 172 -0.78 13.86 13.63
N GLN A 173 0.02 12.94 14.18
CA GLN A 173 -0.44 11.90 15.10
C GLN A 173 -1.22 12.46 16.29
N THR A 174 -0.75 13.53 16.93
CA THR A 174 -1.43 14.12 18.10
C THR A 174 -2.81 14.68 17.73
N ILE A 175 -2.92 15.38 16.61
CA ILE A 175 -4.17 15.99 16.14
C ILE A 175 -5.17 14.90 15.74
N ILE A 176 -4.74 13.96 14.89
CA ILE A 176 -5.57 12.87 14.38
C ILE A 176 -6.03 11.96 15.52
N THR A 177 -5.10 11.52 16.38
CA THR A 177 -5.43 10.63 17.51
C THR A 177 -6.44 11.28 18.46
N LYS A 178 -6.32 12.59 18.73
CA LYS A 178 -7.27 13.28 19.60
C LYS A 178 -8.66 13.39 18.95
N ALA A 179 -8.73 13.73 17.67
CA ALA A 179 -10.00 13.78 16.93
C ALA A 179 -10.69 12.40 16.90
N CYS A 180 -9.95 11.34 16.55
CA CYS A 180 -10.46 9.97 16.49
C CYS A 180 -11.00 9.49 17.84
N LYS A 181 -10.28 9.74 18.95
CA LYS A 181 -10.70 9.34 20.30
C LYS A 181 -12.01 9.98 20.74
N GLU A 182 -12.30 11.22 20.34
CA GLU A 182 -13.58 11.87 20.67
C GLU A 182 -14.77 11.26 19.90
N LEU A 183 -14.50 10.53 18.81
CA LEU A 183 -15.49 9.86 17.96
C LEU A 183 -15.49 8.33 18.13
N ASP A 184 -14.73 7.80 19.10
CA ASP A 184 -14.52 6.35 19.29
C ASP A 184 -13.94 5.60 18.07
N ILE A 185 -13.20 6.32 17.22
CA ILE A 185 -12.49 5.77 16.06
C ILE A 185 -11.11 5.30 16.49
N LYS A 186 -10.65 4.14 16.00
CA LYS A 186 -9.28 3.65 16.25
C LYS A 186 -8.28 4.30 15.28
N PRO A 187 -7.34 5.14 15.76
CA PRO A 187 -6.30 5.71 14.90
C PRO A 187 -5.18 4.69 14.62
N ILE A 188 -4.83 4.48 13.35
CA ILE A 188 -3.80 3.55 12.89
C ILE A 188 -2.65 4.31 12.19
N PRO A 189 -1.55 4.61 12.89
CA PRO A 189 -0.37 5.19 12.26
C PRO A 189 0.33 4.17 11.36
N SER A 190 0.33 4.37 10.04
CA SER A 190 0.82 3.39 9.09
C SER A 190 1.20 4.01 7.74
N LYS A 191 2.26 3.51 7.10
CA LYS A 191 2.58 3.84 5.70
C LYS A 191 1.76 3.08 4.67
N ARG A 192 1.01 2.04 5.06
CA ARG A 192 0.06 1.31 4.20
C ARG A 192 -1.22 2.11 3.87
N CYS A 193 -1.12 3.42 3.67
CA CYS A 193 -2.20 4.26 3.17
C CYS A 193 -2.16 4.27 1.63
N LEU A 194 -2.19 3.10 0.98
CA LEU A 194 -1.71 2.96 -0.39
C LEU A 194 -2.62 3.69 -1.39
N SER A 195 -3.93 3.60 -1.23
CA SER A 195 -4.91 4.26 -2.10
C SER A 195 -4.81 5.78 -1.97
N LEU A 196 -4.68 6.28 -0.74
CA LEU A 196 -4.46 7.70 -0.47
C LEU A 196 -3.14 8.22 -1.03
N LEU A 197 -2.06 7.44 -0.93
CA LEU A 197 -0.75 7.83 -1.45
C LEU A 197 -0.76 7.96 -2.98
N LEU A 198 -1.36 7.00 -3.69
CA LEU A 198 -1.54 7.06 -5.13
C LEU A 198 -2.47 8.22 -5.54
N TRP A 199 -3.54 8.43 -4.79
CA TRP A 199 -4.46 9.52 -5.07
C TRP A 199 -3.83 10.89 -4.83
N LEU A 200 -2.97 11.05 -3.81
CA LEU A 200 -2.20 12.27 -3.61
C LEU A 200 -1.19 12.55 -4.74
N GLU A 201 -0.60 11.50 -5.33
CA GLU A 201 0.24 11.62 -6.53
C GLU A 201 -0.58 12.14 -7.72
N GLU A 202 -1.74 11.54 -7.98
CA GLU A 202 -2.63 11.98 -9.06
C GLU A 202 -3.06 13.43 -8.83
N ARG A 203 -3.55 13.76 -7.63
CA ARG A 203 -4.00 15.12 -7.27
C ARG A 203 -2.89 16.15 -7.41
N TYR A 204 -1.63 15.79 -7.22
CA TYR A 204 -0.53 16.72 -7.48
C TYR A 204 -0.48 17.15 -8.94
N GLU A 205 -0.58 16.19 -9.85
CA GLU A 205 -0.55 16.47 -11.29
C GLU A 205 -1.85 17.08 -11.80
N THR A 206 -3.02 16.60 -11.36
CA THR A 206 -4.32 17.03 -11.90
C THR A 206 -4.88 18.28 -11.24
N VAL A 207 -4.66 18.46 -9.93
CA VAL A 207 -5.26 19.55 -9.14
C VAL A 207 -4.20 20.59 -8.76
N TYR A 208 -3.17 20.19 -7.99
CA TYR A 208 -2.30 21.17 -7.33
C TYR A 208 -1.44 21.94 -8.33
N THR A 209 -0.89 21.31 -9.37
CA THR A 209 -0.08 22.02 -10.37
C THR A 209 -0.87 23.03 -11.21
N ARG A 210 -2.19 22.85 -11.32
CA ARG A 210 -3.12 23.72 -12.05
C ARG A 210 -3.69 24.83 -11.17
N HIS A 211 -3.60 24.69 -9.85
CA HIS A 211 -4.09 25.68 -8.90
C HIS A 211 -3.36 27.03 -9.06
N THR A 212 -4.10 28.14 -9.07
CA THR A 212 -3.54 29.49 -9.30
C THR A 212 -2.46 29.90 -8.30
N GLY A 213 -2.62 29.49 -7.04
CA GLY A 213 -1.65 29.65 -5.96
C GLY A 213 -0.50 28.63 -5.89
N PHE A 214 -0.33 27.76 -6.90
CA PHE A 214 0.69 26.70 -6.87
C PHE A 214 2.12 27.24 -6.78
N GLN A 215 2.92 26.62 -5.92
CA GLN A 215 4.33 26.94 -5.73
C GLN A 215 5.21 25.77 -6.14
N LYS A 216 5.69 25.80 -7.39
CA LYS A 216 6.63 24.79 -7.92
C LYS A 216 7.88 24.69 -7.03
N GLY A 217 8.20 23.48 -6.59
CA GLY A 217 9.36 23.20 -5.74
C GLY A 217 9.18 23.61 -4.27
N SER A 218 7.95 23.96 -3.86
CA SER A 218 7.63 24.14 -2.44
C SER A 218 7.82 22.82 -1.70
N LYS A 219 8.56 22.87 -0.59
CA LYS A 219 8.75 21.68 0.25
C LYS A 219 7.49 21.44 1.09
N PRO A 220 7.05 20.17 1.22
CA PRO A 220 6.04 19.78 2.20
C PRO A 220 6.39 20.36 3.58
N LEU A 221 5.39 20.90 4.29
CA LEU A 221 5.61 21.39 5.66
C LEU A 221 5.95 20.22 6.60
N LEU A 222 5.33 19.07 6.33
CA LEU A 222 5.49 17.83 7.10
C LEU A 222 6.23 16.81 6.25
N ALA A 223 7.55 16.74 6.44
CA ALA A 223 8.39 15.74 5.79
C ALA A 223 8.07 14.35 6.33
N LEU A 224 8.15 13.32 5.47
CA LEU A 224 7.97 11.94 5.93
C LEU A 224 9.18 11.46 6.71
N ASP A 225 8.91 10.74 7.79
CA ASP A 225 9.96 10.18 8.64
C ASP A 225 10.68 9.01 7.96
N ASN A 226 12.00 9.04 8.04
CA ASN A 226 12.86 7.90 7.71
C ASN A 226 13.91 7.70 8.82
N PRO A 227 13.51 7.17 9.99
CA PRO A 227 14.40 7.04 11.12
C PRO A 227 15.48 5.99 10.88
N PHE A 228 16.55 6.04 11.67
CA PHE A 228 17.57 4.99 11.64
C PHE A 228 16.99 3.65 12.08
N PRO A 229 17.37 2.54 11.45
CA PRO A 229 16.95 1.21 11.88
C PRO A 229 17.43 0.90 13.30
N MET A 230 16.55 0.32 14.11
CA MET A 230 16.83 -0.16 15.46
C MET A 230 16.93 -1.69 15.52
N GLU A 231 17.35 -2.24 16.65
CA GLU A 231 17.40 -3.69 16.85
C GLU A 231 15.99 -4.30 16.83
N LEU A 232 15.86 -5.45 16.19
CA LEU A 232 14.61 -6.20 16.11
C LEU A 232 14.31 -6.84 17.49
N PRO A 233 13.08 -6.71 18.00
CA PRO A 233 12.63 -7.45 19.19
C PRO A 233 12.80 -8.96 19.08
N ASP A 234 13.24 -9.61 20.17
CA ASP A 234 13.55 -11.05 20.22
C ASP A 234 12.42 -11.97 19.72
N ASN A 235 11.17 -11.56 19.91
CA ASN A 235 10.02 -12.34 19.49
C ASN A 235 9.82 -12.36 17.96
N LEU A 236 10.41 -11.41 17.23
CA LEU A 236 10.22 -11.21 15.79
C LEU A 236 11.31 -11.85 14.92
N PHE A 237 12.31 -12.52 15.51
CA PHE A 237 13.30 -13.25 14.73
C PHE A 237 12.75 -14.57 14.18
N GLY A 238 13.05 -14.81 12.90
CA GLY A 238 13.01 -16.15 12.30
C GLY A 238 14.32 -16.90 12.48
N ASP A 239 14.28 -18.22 12.29
CA ASP A 239 15.43 -19.11 12.48
C ASP A 239 16.35 -19.07 11.25
N LYS A 240 15.76 -18.97 10.06
CA LYS A 240 16.45 -18.83 8.77
C LYS A 240 15.65 -17.93 7.84
N TRP A 241 16.32 -17.41 6.82
CA TRP A 241 15.66 -16.65 5.77
C TRP A 241 16.35 -16.87 4.42
N ALA A 242 15.63 -16.60 3.33
CA ALA A 242 16.15 -16.62 1.98
C ALA A 242 15.45 -15.56 1.10
N PHE A 243 16.21 -14.98 0.17
CA PHE A 243 15.61 -14.28 -0.95
C PHE A 243 14.97 -15.30 -1.90
N VAL A 244 13.71 -15.04 -2.26
CA VAL A 244 12.92 -15.89 -3.15
C VAL A 244 12.24 -15.05 -4.21
N GLN A 245 11.77 -15.71 -5.26
CA GLN A 245 10.91 -15.09 -6.28
C GLN A 245 9.78 -16.05 -6.62
N LEU A 246 8.56 -15.53 -6.76
CA LEU A 246 7.39 -16.30 -7.16
C LEU A 246 6.74 -15.65 -8.39
N PRO A 247 6.26 -16.42 -9.38
CA PRO A 247 5.35 -15.89 -10.38
C PRO A 247 4.17 -15.19 -9.71
N PHE A 248 3.72 -14.07 -10.28
CA PHE A 248 2.61 -13.29 -9.71
C PHE A 248 1.33 -14.14 -9.54
N SER A 249 1.06 -15.05 -10.47
CA SER A 249 -0.01 -16.06 -10.33
C SER A 249 0.09 -16.87 -9.03
N SER A 250 1.28 -17.32 -8.63
CA SER A 250 1.48 -18.02 -7.36
C SER A 250 1.33 -17.08 -6.16
N VAL A 251 1.73 -15.81 -6.28
CA VAL A 251 1.48 -14.80 -5.24
C VAL A 251 -0.02 -14.56 -5.04
N GLN A 252 -0.80 -14.48 -6.12
CA GLN A 252 -2.25 -14.34 -6.06
C GLN A 252 -2.91 -15.55 -5.40
N GLU A 253 -2.42 -16.77 -5.68
CA GLU A 253 -2.89 -17.98 -5.00
C GLU A 253 -2.64 -17.93 -3.49
N GLU A 254 -1.45 -17.52 -3.06
CA GLU A 254 -1.11 -17.36 -1.63
C GLU A 254 -1.98 -16.29 -0.96
N VAL A 255 -2.16 -15.13 -1.60
CA VAL A 255 -3.00 -14.04 -1.09
C VAL A 255 -4.46 -14.46 -0.98
N SER A 256 -5.01 -15.15 -2.00
CA SER A 256 -6.38 -15.67 -1.96
C SER A 256 -6.56 -16.76 -0.89
N SER A 257 -5.47 -17.44 -0.54
CA SER A 257 -5.49 -18.43 0.54
C SER A 257 -5.57 -17.82 1.94
N LEU A 258 -5.24 -16.53 2.11
CA LEU A 258 -5.28 -15.84 3.41
C LEU A 258 -6.67 -15.94 4.05
N GLU A 259 -7.71 -15.65 3.27
CA GLU A 259 -9.11 -15.66 3.71
C GLU A 259 -9.62 -17.07 4.02
N SER A 260 -9.16 -18.08 3.26
CA SER A 260 -9.65 -19.45 3.37
C SER A 260 -8.89 -20.34 4.35
N LYS A 261 -7.60 -20.07 4.57
CA LYS A 261 -6.70 -20.89 5.41
C LYS A 261 -6.42 -20.28 6.80
N PHE A 262 -6.98 -19.11 7.14
CA PHE A 262 -6.66 -18.36 8.38
C PHE A 262 -5.16 -18.10 8.55
N VAL A 263 -4.48 -17.80 7.43
CA VAL A 263 -3.06 -17.44 7.40
C VAL A 263 -2.94 -15.97 7.81
N PHE A 264 -1.94 -15.64 8.64
CA PHE A 264 -1.71 -14.25 9.02
C PHE A 264 -1.17 -13.47 7.83
N GLY A 265 -1.55 -12.22 7.64
CA GLY A 265 -1.12 -11.56 6.42
C GLY A 265 -1.78 -10.24 6.14
N ALA A 266 -1.38 -9.68 5.02
CA ALA A 266 -2.05 -8.55 4.40
C ALA A 266 -2.09 -8.78 2.90
N SER A 267 -3.29 -8.74 2.34
CA SER A 267 -3.52 -8.71 0.90
C SER A 267 -3.32 -7.29 0.37
N LEU A 268 -3.26 -7.18 -0.95
CA LEU A 268 -3.34 -5.91 -1.66
C LEU A 268 -4.19 -6.12 -2.90
N ASP A 269 -5.23 -5.32 -3.06
CA ASP A 269 -6.03 -5.31 -4.28
C ASP A 269 -5.34 -4.43 -5.31
N LEU A 270 -4.54 -5.05 -6.17
CA LEU A 270 -3.77 -4.34 -7.20
C LEU A 270 -4.67 -3.76 -8.28
N ASP A 271 -5.81 -4.38 -8.57
CA ASP A 271 -6.75 -3.92 -9.58
C ASP A 271 -7.38 -2.60 -9.14
N LEU A 272 -7.78 -2.49 -7.87
CA LEU A 272 -8.29 -1.25 -7.28
C LEU A 272 -7.23 -0.14 -7.22
N LEU A 273 -5.95 -0.50 -7.10
CA LEU A 273 -4.84 0.45 -7.14
C LEU A 273 -4.41 0.82 -8.58
N GLY A 274 -5.03 0.24 -9.60
CA GLY A 274 -4.67 0.45 -11.00
C GLY A 274 -3.27 -0.07 -11.37
N ILE A 275 -2.80 -1.10 -10.66
CA ILE A 275 -1.49 -1.73 -10.85
C ILE A 275 -1.68 -3.04 -11.61
N GLU A 276 -1.31 -3.04 -12.89
CA GLU A 276 -1.34 -4.24 -13.73
C GLU A 276 -0.01 -5.01 -13.65
N VAL A 277 -0.08 -6.30 -13.36
CA VAL A 277 1.08 -7.20 -13.27
C VAL A 277 0.80 -8.48 -14.07
N ASP A 278 1.70 -8.86 -14.98
CA ASP A 278 1.58 -10.12 -15.72
C ASP A 278 1.78 -11.33 -14.80
N ASP A 279 0.95 -12.36 -14.96
CA ASP A 279 0.93 -13.59 -14.15
C ASP A 279 2.28 -14.31 -14.02
N LYS A 280 3.18 -14.14 -15.01
CA LYS A 280 4.51 -14.77 -15.03
C LYS A 280 5.60 -13.87 -14.47
N THR A 281 5.28 -12.62 -14.16
CA THR A 281 6.21 -11.67 -13.53
C THR A 281 6.71 -12.27 -12.22
N LEU A 282 8.03 -12.36 -12.07
CA LEU A 282 8.65 -12.89 -10.87
C LEU A 282 8.69 -11.80 -9.80
N ILE A 283 7.81 -11.92 -8.81
CA ILE A 283 7.74 -11.01 -7.67
C ILE A 283 8.81 -11.43 -6.66
N PRO A 284 9.71 -10.52 -6.26
CA PRO A 284 10.70 -10.81 -5.23
C PRO A 284 10.04 -10.86 -3.86
N GLY A 285 10.56 -11.76 -3.01
CA GLY A 285 10.11 -11.84 -1.63
C GLY A 285 11.21 -12.30 -0.69
N LEU A 286 10.87 -12.22 0.60
CA LEU A 286 11.68 -12.74 1.70
C LEU A 286 10.93 -13.92 2.32
N ALA A 287 11.48 -15.13 2.20
CA ALA A 287 10.99 -16.29 2.91
C ALA A 287 11.71 -16.41 4.25
N VAL A 288 10.96 -16.63 5.32
CA VAL A 288 11.45 -16.72 6.70
C VAL A 288 10.96 -18.02 7.30
N ALA A 289 11.89 -18.90 7.65
CA ALA A 289 11.59 -20.15 8.33
C ALA A 289 11.72 -19.97 9.84
N SER A 290 10.79 -20.52 10.60
CA SER A 290 10.90 -20.62 12.05
C SER A 290 10.13 -21.81 12.62
N SER A 291 10.75 -22.50 13.56
CA SER A 291 10.10 -23.45 14.47
C SER A 291 8.91 -22.85 15.23
N ARG A 292 8.82 -21.52 15.30
CA ARG A 292 7.75 -20.73 15.92
C ARG A 292 6.97 -19.91 14.88
N ALA A 293 6.85 -20.40 13.63
CA ALA A 293 6.24 -19.67 12.51
C ALA A 293 4.88 -19.06 12.84
N LYS A 294 3.98 -19.81 13.50
CA LYS A 294 2.64 -19.32 13.84
C LYS A 294 2.65 -18.18 14.87
N PRO A 295 3.33 -18.30 16.02
CA PRO A 295 3.56 -17.16 16.91
C PRO A 295 4.23 -15.96 16.22
N LEU A 296 5.27 -16.21 15.41
CA LEU A 296 6.00 -15.17 14.69
C LEU A 296 5.06 -14.39 13.76
N ALA A 297 4.29 -15.11 12.95
CA ALA A 297 3.33 -14.53 12.02
C ALA A 297 2.24 -13.73 12.75
N ALA A 298 1.77 -14.23 13.90
CA ALA A 298 0.80 -13.52 14.73
C ALA A 298 1.34 -12.20 15.29
N TRP A 299 2.60 -12.16 15.75
CA TRP A 299 3.23 -10.91 16.19
C TRP A 299 3.46 -9.94 15.04
N MET A 300 3.92 -10.43 13.89
CA MET A 300 4.12 -9.62 12.69
C MET A 300 2.82 -8.96 12.21
N ASN A 301 1.69 -9.65 12.32
CA ASN A 301 0.37 -9.14 11.96
C ASN A 301 -0.03 -7.88 12.77
N GLY A 302 0.54 -7.68 13.95
CA GLY A 302 0.26 -6.53 14.81
C GLY A 302 1.11 -5.29 14.53
N LEU A 303 2.09 -5.36 13.61
CA LEU A 303 3.10 -4.30 13.44
C LEU A 303 2.81 -3.30 12.33
N GLU A 304 1.79 -3.52 11.49
CA GLU A 304 1.60 -2.77 10.24
C GLU A 304 2.85 -2.87 9.35
N VAL A 305 3.15 -4.07 8.84
CA VAL A 305 4.32 -4.32 7.98
C VAL A 305 4.18 -3.56 6.66
N CYS A 306 5.13 -2.68 6.37
CA CYS A 306 5.08 -1.77 5.22
C CYS A 306 5.97 -2.23 4.08
N SER A 307 7.26 -2.45 4.35
CA SER A 307 8.22 -2.85 3.32
C SER A 307 9.45 -3.53 3.92
N ILE A 308 10.15 -4.27 3.07
CA ILE A 308 11.48 -4.82 3.32
C ILE A 308 12.44 -4.19 2.32
N GLU A 309 13.62 -3.79 2.79
CA GLU A 309 14.69 -3.25 1.94
C GLU A 309 16.06 -3.85 2.33
N THR A 310 17.01 -3.83 1.42
CA THR A 310 18.40 -4.24 1.67
C THR A 310 19.28 -3.02 1.93
N ASP A 311 20.07 -3.08 3.01
CA ASP A 311 21.19 -2.18 3.26
C ASP A 311 22.48 -2.93 2.90
N THR A 312 22.90 -2.81 1.65
CA THR A 312 24.11 -3.48 1.12
C THR A 312 25.39 -2.88 1.68
N ALA A 313 25.34 -1.63 2.17
CA ALA A 313 26.47 -1.01 2.84
C ALA A 313 26.78 -1.74 4.15
N ARG A 314 25.74 -2.08 4.93
CA ARG A 314 25.86 -2.78 6.22
C ARG A 314 25.75 -4.30 6.13
N GLY A 315 25.23 -4.84 5.02
CA GLY A 315 24.97 -6.27 4.89
C GLY A 315 23.76 -6.71 5.70
N SER A 316 22.66 -5.96 5.64
CA SER A 316 21.46 -6.22 6.44
C SER A 316 20.16 -6.04 5.66
N LEU A 317 19.09 -6.65 6.14
CA LEU A 317 17.72 -6.41 5.72
C LEU A 317 17.06 -5.48 6.72
N ILE A 318 16.33 -4.48 6.23
CA ILE A 318 15.59 -3.54 7.04
C ILE A 318 14.09 -3.79 6.84
N LEU A 319 13.38 -3.96 7.94
CA LEU A 319 11.93 -4.09 7.99
C LEU A 319 11.31 -2.77 8.42
N SER A 320 10.52 -2.15 7.56
CA SER A 320 9.74 -0.95 7.87
C SER A 320 8.34 -1.34 8.36
N VAL A 321 7.94 -0.81 9.51
CA VAL A 321 6.62 -1.06 10.12
C VAL A 321 5.97 0.22 10.62
N GLY A 322 4.64 0.25 10.64
CA GLY A 322 3.87 1.43 11.05
C GLY A 322 4.23 2.66 10.24
N ILE A 323 4.31 3.81 10.93
CA ILE A 323 4.56 5.13 10.31
C ILE A 323 6.03 5.56 10.34
N SER A 324 6.78 5.14 11.37
CA SER A 324 8.11 5.67 11.67
C SER A 324 8.95 4.66 12.46
N THR A 325 8.86 3.37 12.14
CA THR A 325 9.67 2.34 12.79
C THR A 325 10.36 1.49 11.74
N ARG A 326 11.68 1.31 11.92
CA ARG A 326 12.54 0.50 11.05
C ARG A 326 13.36 -0.42 11.92
N TYR A 327 13.39 -1.70 11.60
CA TYR A 327 14.17 -2.71 12.31
C TYR A 327 15.25 -3.28 11.41
N ILE A 328 16.43 -3.56 11.96
CA ILE A 328 17.39 -4.46 11.33
C ILE A 328 16.82 -5.87 11.47
N TYR A 329 16.14 -6.35 10.42
CA TYR A 329 15.40 -7.60 10.45
C TYR A 329 16.33 -8.82 10.42
N ALA A 330 17.34 -8.76 9.55
CA ALA A 330 18.35 -9.81 9.46
C ALA A 330 19.69 -9.23 9.00
N ASN A 331 20.76 -9.95 9.27
CA ASN A 331 22.10 -9.63 8.79
C ASN A 331 22.62 -10.77 7.91
N TYR A 332 23.45 -10.44 6.93
CA TYR A 332 24.20 -11.41 6.13
C TYR A 332 25.68 -11.05 6.11
N LYS A 333 26.52 -12.07 5.94
CA LYS A 333 27.97 -11.87 5.86
C LYS A 333 28.32 -11.21 4.55
N LYS A 334 28.61 -9.92 4.58
CA LYS A 334 29.01 -9.13 3.41
C LYS A 334 30.21 -9.75 2.68
N ASN A 335 29.96 -10.15 1.44
CA ASN A 335 30.95 -10.62 0.47
C ASN A 335 30.40 -10.37 -0.95
N PRO A 336 31.23 -10.42 -2.00
CA PRO A 336 30.79 -10.06 -3.36
C PRO A 336 29.56 -10.82 -3.85
N VAL A 337 29.40 -12.10 -3.48
CA VAL A 337 28.25 -12.92 -3.88
C VAL A 337 26.98 -12.42 -3.18
N THR A 338 26.98 -12.37 -1.84
CA THR A 338 25.81 -11.92 -1.06
C THR A 338 25.42 -10.47 -1.32
N THR A 339 26.40 -9.61 -1.63
CA THR A 339 26.12 -8.22 -2.02
C THR A 339 25.42 -8.18 -3.38
N SER A 340 25.89 -8.96 -4.36
CA SER A 340 25.26 -9.04 -5.67
C SER A 340 23.85 -9.64 -5.60
N GLU A 341 23.61 -10.61 -4.71
CA GLU A 341 22.27 -11.17 -4.48
C GLU A 341 21.30 -10.14 -3.90
N ALA A 342 21.73 -9.38 -2.88
CA ALA A 342 20.93 -8.32 -2.28
C ALA A 342 20.62 -7.18 -3.28
N GLU A 343 21.61 -6.76 -4.08
CA GLU A 343 21.43 -5.77 -5.15
C GLU A 343 20.47 -6.27 -6.23
N ALA A 344 20.57 -7.54 -6.63
CA ALA A 344 19.66 -8.14 -7.60
C ALA A 344 18.22 -8.23 -7.06
N TRP A 345 18.05 -8.53 -5.78
CA TRP A 345 16.73 -8.56 -5.14
C TRP A 345 16.08 -7.17 -5.11
N GLU A 346 16.83 -6.12 -4.74
CA GLU A 346 16.32 -4.73 -4.80
C GLU A 346 16.03 -4.28 -6.23
N ALA A 347 16.89 -4.65 -7.19
CA ALA A 347 16.65 -4.33 -8.58
C ALA A 347 15.37 -4.99 -9.11
N ALA A 348 15.11 -6.24 -8.74
CA ALA A 348 13.87 -6.95 -9.08
C ALA A 348 12.65 -6.28 -8.43
N LYS A 349 12.75 -5.86 -7.16
CA LYS A 349 11.66 -5.18 -6.45
C LYS A 349 11.32 -3.86 -7.13
N LYS A 350 12.34 -3.08 -7.50
CA LYS A 350 12.16 -1.84 -8.25
C LYS A 350 11.57 -2.07 -9.64
N ALA A 351 11.97 -3.14 -10.33
CA ALA A 351 11.40 -3.50 -11.63
C ALA A 351 9.91 -3.87 -11.55
N CYS A 352 9.47 -4.40 -10.40
CA CYS A 352 8.06 -4.67 -10.10
C CYS A 352 7.33 -3.46 -9.48
N GLY A 353 7.86 -2.23 -9.64
CA GLY A 353 7.22 -1.02 -9.11
C GLY A 353 7.19 -0.95 -7.57
N GLY A 354 8.07 -1.68 -6.89
CA GLY A 354 8.09 -1.77 -5.42
C GLY A 354 7.25 -2.92 -4.86
N LEU A 355 6.56 -3.71 -5.70
CA LEU A 355 5.82 -4.88 -5.30
C LEU A 355 6.77 -6.00 -4.84
N HIS A 356 6.54 -6.52 -3.63
CA HIS A 356 7.30 -7.61 -3.04
C HIS A 356 6.47 -8.31 -1.97
N PHE A 357 6.97 -9.42 -1.42
CA PHE A 357 6.27 -10.13 -0.35
C PHE A 357 7.17 -10.58 0.81
N LEU A 358 6.54 -10.81 1.96
CA LEU A 358 7.12 -11.50 3.11
C LEU A 358 6.33 -12.79 3.33
N ALA A 359 7.03 -13.92 3.37
CA ALA A 359 6.47 -15.22 3.69
C ALA A 359 7.10 -15.77 4.99
N ILE A 360 6.26 -16.21 5.93
CA ILE A 360 6.68 -16.88 7.15
C ILE A 360 6.17 -18.32 7.10
N GLN A 361 7.06 -19.28 7.30
CA GLN A 361 6.81 -20.71 7.17
C GLN A 361 7.59 -21.53 8.21
N GLU A 362 7.26 -22.82 8.37
CA GLU A 362 7.95 -23.69 9.33
C GLU A 362 9.39 -23.98 8.87
N GLU A 363 9.56 -24.35 7.61
CA GLU A 363 10.85 -24.61 6.96
C GLU A 363 10.92 -23.93 5.58
N LEU A 364 12.13 -23.66 5.07
CA LEU A 364 12.30 -22.92 3.81
C LEU A 364 11.75 -23.63 2.56
N ASP A 365 11.62 -24.96 2.62
CA ASP A 365 11.09 -25.84 1.59
C ASP A 365 9.63 -26.26 1.84
N SER A 366 8.95 -25.60 2.78
CA SER A 366 7.52 -25.82 3.02
C SER A 366 6.68 -25.36 1.83
N GLU A 367 5.67 -26.16 1.46
CA GLU A 367 4.72 -25.81 0.40
C GLU A 367 3.65 -24.82 0.85
N ASP A 368 3.42 -24.68 2.16
CA ASP A 368 2.41 -23.79 2.74
C ASP A 368 3.07 -22.72 3.61
N CYS A 369 2.60 -21.47 3.47
CA CYS A 369 2.97 -20.37 4.35
C CYS A 369 2.04 -20.30 5.57
N VAL A 370 2.62 -19.96 6.73
CA VAL A 370 1.89 -19.65 7.97
C VAL A 370 1.52 -18.17 8.07
N GLY A 371 2.32 -17.31 7.43
CA GLY A 371 1.96 -15.94 7.18
C GLY A 371 2.45 -15.44 5.82
N PHE A 372 1.66 -14.58 5.17
CA PHE A 372 2.00 -14.01 3.87
C PHE A 372 1.54 -12.55 3.78
N TRP A 373 2.47 -11.63 3.53
CA TRP A 373 2.17 -10.21 3.33
C TRP A 373 2.59 -9.80 1.94
N LEU A 374 1.61 -9.34 1.15
CA LEU A 374 1.87 -8.60 -0.08
C LEU A 374 2.11 -7.13 0.29
N LEU A 375 3.25 -6.61 -0.17
CA LEU A 375 3.79 -5.31 0.22
C LEU A 375 4.07 -4.47 -1.02
N LEU A 376 3.82 -3.16 -0.91
CA LEU A 376 4.09 -2.21 -1.99
C LEU A 376 4.89 -1.03 -1.43
N ASP A 377 6.14 -0.92 -1.87
CA ASP A 377 7.05 0.15 -1.45
C ASP A 377 7.00 1.30 -2.46
N LEU A 378 6.08 2.23 -2.23
CA LEU A 378 5.92 3.42 -3.06
C LEU A 378 6.89 4.53 -2.64
N PRO A 379 7.37 5.35 -3.59
CA PRO A 379 8.04 6.59 -3.23
C PRO A 379 7.10 7.48 -2.41
N PRO A 380 7.64 8.38 -1.55
CA PRO A 380 6.85 9.43 -0.93
C PRO A 380 6.07 10.26 -1.97
N PRO A 381 4.81 10.63 -1.70
CA PRO A 381 4.05 11.50 -2.56
C PRO A 381 4.73 12.89 -2.59
N PRO A 382 4.53 13.67 -3.66
CA PRO A 382 5.18 14.97 -3.85
C PRO A 382 4.71 16.06 -2.87
N VAL A 383 3.71 15.77 -2.01
CA VAL A 383 3.04 16.74 -1.12
C VAL A 383 3.10 16.42 0.36
#